data_AF-A0A0N4UV10-F1
#
_entry.id   AF-A0A0N4UV10-F1
#
_cell.length_a   1.000
_cell.length_b   1.000
_cell.length_c   1.000
_cell.angle_alpha   90.00
_cell.angle_beta   90.00
_cell.angle_gamma   90.00
#
_symmetry.space_group_name_H-M   'P 1'
#
loop_
_entity.id
_entity.type
_entity.pdbx_description
1 polymer ?
#
loop_
_entity_poly.entity_id
_entity_poly.type
_entity_poly.pdbx_seq_one_letter_code
_entity_poly.pdbx_strand_id
1 'polypeptide(L)'
;MLQSLKALCARELAALQDDQLEVINGLPKSTKTVIRNLHDDLLIYAKTFARFWTINYTFIVVTNNLTVDWKLSSLKNLASVRIQVEWTSELLSHFQNLLWPIKIKNDISGEDERKQVPGTIAFKFAAVNGLQEICAFLWGLLRQPSRIFLLSRAGGEISAVAALELVNLDYNILYAWMLAINTGCPLVLKQYHKKYSIEVMTFLLIIKMKQYHMLDVVFDANYPLEYNFTKEDINFDSELLQQISEMPERYRTKGFALASWFFATINVEQTVRTIETLCGPNWTAAVDLKVLLKSATKN
;
A
#
# COMPACT_ATOMS: atom_id res chain seq x y z
N MET A 1 12.97 5.69 -15.74
CA MET A 1 13.88 6.31 -14.75
C MET A 1 14.99 5.31 -14.47
N LEU A 2 16.27 5.65 -14.70
CA LEU A 2 17.39 4.76 -14.38
C LEU A 2 17.60 4.76 -12.86
N GLN A 3 17.58 3.58 -12.23
CA GLN A 3 17.88 3.46 -10.80
C GLN A 3 19.36 3.76 -10.57
N SER A 4 19.69 4.46 -9.49
CA SER A 4 21.09 4.67 -9.11
C SER A 4 21.75 3.33 -8.75
N LEU A 5 23.06 3.25 -8.95
CA LEU A 5 23.85 2.08 -8.52
C LEU A 5 23.64 1.80 -7.02
N LYS A 6 23.55 2.85 -6.21
CA LYS A 6 23.23 2.78 -4.78
C LYS A 6 21.92 2.02 -4.51
N ALA A 7 20.85 2.37 -5.22
CA ALA A 7 19.54 1.73 -5.06
C ALA A 7 19.55 0.27 -5.57
N LEU A 8 20.28 -0.02 -6.64
CA LEU A 8 20.45 -1.37 -7.16
C LEU A 8 21.20 -2.26 -6.17
N CYS A 9 22.37 -1.83 -5.69
CA CYS A 9 23.13 -2.58 -4.69
C CYS A 9 22.34 -2.79 -3.40
N ALA A 10 21.60 -1.76 -2.95
CA ALA A 10 20.78 -1.88 -1.75
C ALA A 10 19.67 -2.90 -1.92
N ARG A 11 19.01 -2.94 -3.09
CA ARG A 11 18.01 -3.97 -3.42
C ARG A 11 18.61 -5.37 -3.38
N GLU A 12 19.73 -5.59 -4.05
CA GLU A 12 20.36 -6.92 -4.11
C GLU A 12 20.74 -7.41 -2.71
N LEU A 13 21.34 -6.54 -1.89
CA LEU A 13 21.68 -6.86 -0.50
C LEU A 13 20.44 -7.13 0.35
N ALA A 14 19.37 -6.37 0.14
CA ALA A 14 18.10 -6.54 0.86
C ALA A 14 17.27 -7.73 0.38
N ALA A 15 17.58 -8.33 -0.77
CA ALA A 15 16.90 -9.50 -1.31
C ALA A 15 17.61 -10.82 -0.95
N LEU A 16 18.75 -10.75 -0.26
CA LEU A 16 19.46 -11.92 0.25
C LEU A 16 18.59 -12.69 1.26
N GLN A 17 18.76 -14.01 1.30
CA GLN A 17 18.08 -14.84 2.29
C GLN A 17 18.66 -14.63 3.70
N ASP A 18 17.89 -14.97 4.74
CA ASP A 18 18.24 -14.70 6.15
C ASP A 18 19.63 -15.26 6.54
N ASP A 19 19.98 -16.43 6.00
CA ASP A 19 21.28 -17.11 6.19
C ASP A 19 22.45 -16.40 5.46
N GLN A 20 22.13 -15.58 4.45
CA GLN A 20 23.09 -14.79 3.68
C GLN A 20 23.24 -13.35 4.18
N LEU A 21 22.38 -12.91 5.12
CA LEU A 21 22.43 -11.56 5.71
C LEU A 21 23.70 -11.31 6.54
N GLU A 22 24.49 -12.35 6.84
CA GLU A 22 25.79 -12.21 7.51
C GLU A 22 26.75 -11.30 6.74
N VAL A 23 26.64 -11.25 5.40
CA VAL A 23 27.43 -10.36 4.53
C VAL A 23 27.21 -8.88 4.87
N ILE A 24 26.02 -8.53 5.39
CA ILE A 24 25.66 -7.16 5.78
C ILE A 24 26.36 -6.76 7.10
N ASN A 25 26.89 -7.72 7.87
CA ASN A 25 27.57 -7.42 9.13
C ASN A 25 28.86 -6.61 8.95
N GLY A 26 29.49 -6.67 7.77
CA GLY A 26 30.67 -5.86 7.43
C GLY A 26 30.37 -4.42 7.02
N LEU A 27 29.10 -4.02 6.89
CA LEU A 27 28.72 -2.67 6.49
C LEU A 27 28.71 -1.68 7.67
N PRO A 28 28.91 -0.37 7.41
CA PRO A 28 28.71 0.67 8.42
C PRO A 28 27.33 0.55 9.08
N LYS A 29 27.24 0.85 10.39
CA LYS A 29 26.01 0.69 11.19
C LYS A 29 24.80 1.36 10.53
N SER A 30 24.96 2.57 10.00
CA SER A 30 23.89 3.30 9.30
C SER A 30 23.41 2.56 8.05
N THR A 31 24.32 2.12 7.19
CA THR A 31 24.00 1.35 5.99
C THR A 31 23.34 0.02 6.33
N LYS A 32 23.86 -0.69 7.33
CA LYS A 32 23.32 -1.96 7.82
C LYS A 32 21.85 -1.82 8.27
N THR A 33 21.55 -0.78 9.04
CA THR A 33 20.17 -0.49 9.45
C THR A 33 19.27 -0.23 8.24
N VAL A 34 19.73 0.54 7.26
CA VAL A 34 18.93 0.84 6.07
C VAL A 34 18.66 -0.41 5.23
N ILE A 35 19.68 -1.25 4.99
CA ILE A 35 19.49 -2.50 4.23
C ILE A 35 18.54 -3.45 4.94
N ARG A 36 18.61 -3.56 6.28
CA ARG A 36 17.67 -4.38 7.05
C ARG A 36 16.24 -3.85 6.98
N ASN A 37 16.06 -2.54 7.13
CA ASN A 37 14.74 -1.94 6.97
C ASN A 37 14.15 -2.20 5.58
N LEU A 38 14.99 -2.09 4.54
CA LEU A 38 14.62 -2.39 3.17
C LEU A 38 14.30 -3.89 2.98
N HIS A 39 15.08 -4.80 3.58
CA HIS A 39 14.78 -6.24 3.55
C HIS A 39 13.39 -6.52 4.13
N ASP A 40 13.07 -5.93 5.30
CA ASP A 40 11.73 -6.05 5.88
C ASP A 40 10.64 -5.48 4.96
N ASP A 41 10.89 -4.36 4.28
CA ASP A 41 9.95 -3.77 3.30
C ASP A 41 9.71 -4.72 2.12
N LEU A 42 10.77 -5.34 1.60
CA LEU A 42 10.68 -6.32 0.53
C LEU A 42 9.88 -7.54 0.98
N LEU A 43 10.10 -8.04 2.21
CA LEU A 43 9.33 -9.14 2.78
C LEU A 43 7.86 -8.79 2.99
N ILE A 44 7.57 -7.59 3.49
CA ILE A 44 6.19 -7.10 3.67
C ILE A 44 5.51 -7.00 2.31
N TYR A 45 6.14 -6.35 1.33
CA TYR A 45 5.64 -6.28 -0.04
C TYR A 45 5.36 -7.68 -0.60
N ALA A 46 6.32 -8.60 -0.48
CA ALA A 46 6.17 -9.97 -0.95
C ALA A 46 4.98 -10.67 -0.28
N LYS A 47 4.86 -10.60 1.06
CA LYS A 47 3.75 -11.22 1.82
C LYS A 47 2.39 -10.67 1.41
N THR A 48 2.26 -9.36 1.20
CA THR A 48 0.97 -8.73 0.82
C THR A 48 0.41 -9.30 -0.49
N PHE A 49 1.28 -9.66 -1.44
CA PHE A 49 0.84 -10.08 -2.78
C PHE A 49 1.16 -11.54 -3.14
N ALA A 50 1.95 -12.26 -2.34
CA ALA A 50 2.27 -13.68 -2.55
C ALA A 50 1.02 -14.57 -2.65
N ARG A 51 -0.11 -14.13 -2.08
CA ARG A 51 -1.43 -14.79 -2.21
C ARG A 51 -1.94 -14.89 -3.65
N PHE A 52 -1.44 -14.07 -4.58
CA PHE A 52 -1.87 -14.07 -5.99
C PHE A 52 -0.86 -14.76 -6.89
N TRP A 53 0.43 -14.50 -6.69
CA TRP A 53 1.53 -15.26 -7.30
C TRP A 53 2.86 -14.95 -6.63
N THR A 54 3.86 -15.80 -6.87
CA THR A 54 5.25 -15.62 -6.41
C THR A 54 5.88 -14.36 -7.01
N ILE A 55 6.10 -13.34 -6.19
CA ILE A 55 6.79 -12.10 -6.59
C ILE A 55 8.26 -12.40 -6.86
N ASN A 56 8.80 -11.85 -7.94
CA ASN A 56 10.23 -11.84 -8.19
C ASN A 56 10.84 -10.54 -7.66
N TYR A 57 11.75 -10.64 -6.69
CA TYR A 57 12.42 -9.50 -6.05
C TYR A 57 13.21 -8.64 -7.04
N THR A 58 13.64 -9.20 -8.18
CA THR A 58 14.32 -8.43 -9.24
C THR A 58 13.42 -7.37 -9.89
N PHE A 59 12.10 -7.54 -9.82
CA PHE A 59 11.12 -6.59 -10.32
C PHE A 59 10.71 -5.53 -9.28
N ILE A 60 11.16 -5.68 -8.02
CA ILE A 60 10.93 -4.66 -7.01
C ILE A 60 11.86 -3.47 -7.29
N VAL A 61 11.27 -2.27 -7.26
CA VAL A 61 11.96 -1.02 -7.47
C VAL A 61 12.26 -0.37 -6.14
N VAL A 62 13.54 -0.07 -5.93
CA VAL A 62 14.02 0.71 -4.79
C VAL A 62 14.37 2.11 -5.29
N THR A 63 13.89 3.13 -4.59
CA THR A 63 14.13 4.55 -4.88
C THR A 63 15.53 4.97 -4.41
N ASN A 64 15.97 6.18 -4.78
CA ASN A 64 17.22 6.73 -4.28
C ASN A 64 17.21 7.01 -2.76
N ASN A 65 16.02 7.10 -2.17
CA ASN A 65 15.81 7.23 -0.73
C ASN A 65 15.82 5.87 -0.02
N LEU A 66 16.16 4.79 -0.75
CA LEU A 66 16.26 3.43 -0.23
C LEU A 66 14.95 2.89 0.35
N THR A 67 13.84 3.27 -0.28
CA THR A 67 12.49 2.77 0.00
C THR A 67 11.94 2.02 -1.20
N VAL A 68 11.01 1.08 -0.98
CA VAL A 68 10.31 0.40 -2.06
C VAL A 68 9.33 1.37 -2.75
N ASP A 69 9.42 1.47 -4.07
CA ASP A 69 8.36 2.08 -4.88
C ASP A 69 7.28 1.03 -5.14
N TRP A 70 6.27 0.99 -4.27
CA TRP A 70 5.21 -0.01 -4.32
C TRP A 70 4.46 0.01 -5.66
N LYS A 71 4.11 1.20 -6.17
CA LYS A 71 3.35 1.32 -7.42
C LYS A 71 4.16 0.80 -8.60
N LEU A 72 5.41 1.28 -8.75
CA LEU A 72 6.24 0.89 -9.88
C LEU A 72 6.66 -0.59 -9.80
N SER A 73 6.89 -1.12 -8.60
CA SER A 73 7.15 -2.55 -8.37
C SER A 73 5.97 -3.41 -8.81
N SER A 74 4.73 -2.98 -8.50
CA SER A 74 3.53 -3.72 -8.88
C SER A 74 3.29 -3.68 -10.38
N LEU A 75 3.53 -2.54 -11.02
CA LEU A 75 3.49 -2.43 -12.47
C LEU A 75 4.56 -3.34 -13.13
N LYS A 76 5.80 -3.38 -12.61
CA LYS A 76 6.86 -4.25 -13.14
C LYS A 76 6.51 -5.72 -13.01
N ASN A 77 5.99 -6.13 -11.85
CA ASN A 77 5.56 -7.50 -11.62
C ASN A 77 4.42 -7.91 -12.56
N LEU A 78 3.44 -7.03 -12.79
CA LEU A 78 2.35 -7.32 -13.72
C LEU A 78 2.83 -7.39 -15.18
N ALA A 79 3.78 -6.54 -15.56
CA ALA A 79 4.34 -6.54 -16.89
C ALA A 79 5.22 -7.79 -17.14
N SER A 80 5.84 -8.33 -16.09
CA SER A 80 6.73 -9.50 -16.16
C SER A 80 6.03 -10.84 -16.47
N VAL A 81 4.70 -10.85 -16.51
CA VAL A 81 3.92 -12.07 -16.68
C VAL A 81 3.06 -12.02 -17.94
N ARG A 82 2.68 -13.19 -18.45
CA ARG A 82 1.72 -13.31 -19.54
C ARG A 82 0.32 -13.53 -18.98
N ILE A 83 -0.56 -12.56 -19.19
CA ILE A 83 -1.95 -12.66 -18.72
C ILE A 83 -2.77 -13.48 -19.72
N GLN A 84 -3.43 -14.53 -19.23
CA GLN A 84 -4.29 -15.41 -20.02
C GLN A 84 -5.65 -14.76 -20.24
N VAL A 85 -5.74 -13.97 -21.31
CA VAL A 85 -6.95 -13.33 -21.85
C VAL A 85 -6.88 -13.34 -23.38
N GLU A 86 -8.00 -13.03 -24.03
CA GLU A 86 -8.07 -12.93 -25.49
C GLU A 86 -7.45 -11.62 -25.96
N TRP A 87 -6.15 -11.65 -26.29
CA TRP A 87 -5.42 -10.49 -26.78
C TRP A 87 -5.67 -10.27 -28.28
N THR A 88 -6.01 -9.03 -28.64
CA THR A 88 -5.78 -8.49 -29.98
C THR A 88 -4.51 -7.62 -29.97
N SER A 89 -3.95 -7.33 -31.14
CA SER A 89 -2.78 -6.44 -31.26
C SER A 89 -3.05 -5.04 -30.71
N GLU A 90 -4.26 -4.52 -30.93
CA GLU A 90 -4.72 -3.23 -30.41
C GLU A 90 -4.78 -3.24 -28.87
N LEU A 91 -5.39 -4.27 -28.28
CA LEU A 91 -5.49 -4.42 -26.82
C LEU A 91 -4.12 -4.57 -26.17
N LEU A 92 -3.23 -5.33 -26.80
CA LEU A 92 -1.86 -5.49 -26.32
C LEU A 92 -1.11 -4.15 -26.33
N SER A 93 -1.25 -3.37 -27.42
CA SER A 93 -0.66 -2.03 -27.52
C SER A 93 -1.21 -1.09 -26.43
N HIS A 94 -2.53 -1.09 -26.21
CA HIS A 94 -3.14 -0.29 -25.15
C HIS A 94 -2.65 -0.70 -23.75
N PHE A 95 -2.57 -2.00 -23.47
CA PHE A 95 -2.07 -2.51 -22.20
C PHE A 95 -0.59 -2.13 -21.98
N GLN A 96 0.23 -2.22 -23.03
CA GLN A 96 1.62 -1.76 -22.98
C GLN A 96 1.71 -0.24 -22.75
N ASN A 97 0.76 0.55 -23.26
CA ASN A 97 0.68 1.98 -22.97
C ASN A 97 0.30 2.26 -21.51
N LEU A 98 -0.60 1.48 -20.91
CA LEU A 98 -0.88 1.56 -19.47
C LEU A 98 0.35 1.19 -18.63
N LEU A 99 1.20 0.31 -19.15
CA LEU A 99 2.46 -0.10 -18.55
C LEU A 99 3.66 0.73 -19.03
N TRP A 100 3.45 1.78 -19.83
CA TRP A 100 4.50 2.56 -20.52
C TRP A 100 5.63 3.07 -19.62
N PRO A 101 5.44 3.37 -18.32
CA PRO A 101 6.56 3.67 -17.43
C PRO A 101 7.63 2.57 -17.37
N ILE A 102 7.32 1.35 -17.81
CA ILE A 102 8.18 0.17 -17.78
C ILE A 102 8.25 -0.40 -19.20
N LYS A 103 9.33 -0.10 -19.92
CA LYS A 103 9.66 -0.85 -21.14
C LYS A 103 10.04 -2.27 -20.76
N ILE A 104 9.16 -3.23 -21.04
CA ILE A 104 9.59 -4.62 -21.21
C ILE A 104 9.93 -4.78 -22.68
N LYS A 105 11.18 -5.12 -22.97
CA LYS A 105 11.54 -5.60 -24.30
C LYS A 105 10.75 -6.88 -24.54
N ASN A 106 9.73 -6.81 -25.37
CA ASN A 106 9.25 -8.00 -26.06
C ASN A 106 10.35 -8.33 -27.08
N ASP A 107 11.26 -9.24 -26.73
CA ASP A 107 12.00 -9.93 -27.78
C ASP A 107 10.98 -10.82 -28.48
N ILE A 108 10.47 -10.34 -29.63
CA ILE A 108 9.50 -11.05 -30.48
C ILE A 108 10.17 -12.26 -31.18
N SER A 109 11.43 -12.55 -30.86
CA SER A 109 12.21 -13.66 -31.39
C SER A 109 12.70 -14.56 -30.25
N GLY A 110 11.91 -15.59 -29.93
CA GLY A 110 12.23 -16.61 -28.93
C GLY A 110 11.08 -16.80 -27.96
N GLU A 111 10.83 -18.05 -27.57
CA GLU A 111 9.74 -18.44 -26.68
C GLU A 111 9.60 -17.49 -25.48
N ASP A 112 8.44 -16.85 -25.34
CA ASP A 112 8.16 -15.95 -24.24
C ASP A 112 8.08 -16.77 -22.93
N GLU A 113 9.22 -16.95 -22.26
CA GLU A 113 9.39 -17.71 -21.00
C GLU A 113 8.61 -17.10 -19.82
N ARG A 114 7.90 -15.99 -20.02
CA ARG A 114 7.10 -15.36 -18.97
C ARG A 114 6.03 -16.31 -18.44
N LYS A 115 5.99 -16.42 -17.12
CA LYS A 115 4.96 -17.18 -16.39
C LYS A 115 3.57 -16.73 -16.82
N GLN A 116 2.71 -17.70 -17.13
CA GLN A 116 1.31 -17.43 -17.45
C GLN A 116 0.45 -17.29 -16.18
N VAL A 117 -0.47 -16.33 -16.18
CA VAL A 117 -1.34 -16.03 -15.04
C VAL A 117 -2.77 -15.79 -15.53
N PRO A 118 -3.80 -16.37 -14.87
CA PRO A 118 -5.18 -16.10 -15.25
C PRO A 118 -5.54 -14.61 -15.15
N GLY A 119 -6.39 -14.11 -16.06
CA GLY A 119 -6.87 -12.72 -16.02
C GLY A 119 -7.53 -12.34 -14.69
N THR A 120 -8.23 -13.28 -14.04
CA THR A 120 -8.83 -13.07 -12.71
C THR A 120 -7.77 -12.83 -11.64
N ILE A 121 -6.64 -13.55 -11.69
CA ILE A 121 -5.52 -13.38 -10.77
C ILE A 121 -4.81 -12.04 -11.03
N ALA A 122 -4.59 -11.68 -12.29
CA ALA A 122 -4.07 -10.37 -12.68
C ALA A 122 -4.96 -9.23 -12.18
N PHE A 123 -6.29 -9.37 -12.31
CA PHE A 123 -7.24 -8.39 -11.78
C PHE A 123 -7.14 -8.27 -10.26
N LYS A 124 -7.13 -9.40 -9.53
CA LYS A 124 -6.99 -9.39 -8.07
C LYS A 124 -5.72 -8.69 -7.63
N PHE A 125 -4.60 -8.98 -8.29
CA PHE A 125 -3.33 -8.33 -8.03
C PHE A 125 -3.40 -6.82 -8.29
N ALA A 126 -4.00 -6.40 -9.40
CA ALA A 126 -4.19 -4.99 -9.71
C ALA A 126 -5.07 -4.29 -8.63
N ALA A 127 -6.14 -4.96 -8.18
CA ALA A 127 -7.07 -4.43 -7.19
C ALA A 127 -6.39 -4.17 -5.84
N VAL A 128 -5.62 -5.13 -5.32
CA VAL A 128 -4.92 -4.96 -4.03
C VAL A 128 -3.77 -3.95 -4.09
N ASN A 129 -3.31 -3.63 -5.29
CA ASN A 129 -2.29 -2.62 -5.54
C ASN A 129 -2.89 -1.26 -5.92
N GLY A 130 -4.22 -1.09 -5.86
CA GLY A 130 -4.88 0.16 -6.23
C GLY A 130 -4.59 0.57 -7.68
N LEU A 131 -4.42 -0.37 -8.62
CA LEU A 131 -4.14 -0.05 -10.01
C LEU A 131 -5.45 0.12 -10.81
N GLN A 132 -6.21 1.17 -10.51
CA GLN A 132 -7.59 1.37 -11.00
C GLN A 132 -7.72 1.29 -12.53
N GLU A 133 -6.86 1.98 -13.28
CA GLU A 133 -6.87 1.98 -14.75
C GLU A 133 -6.64 0.56 -15.31
N ILE A 134 -5.74 -0.19 -14.68
CA ILE A 134 -5.44 -1.57 -15.07
C ILE A 134 -6.58 -2.50 -14.68
N CYS A 135 -7.20 -2.31 -13.51
CA CYS A 135 -8.41 -3.06 -13.13
C CYS A 135 -9.53 -2.85 -14.15
N ALA A 136 -9.79 -1.61 -14.56
CA ALA A 136 -10.81 -1.29 -15.55
C ALA A 136 -10.52 -1.96 -16.90
N PHE A 137 -9.26 -1.90 -17.35
CA PHE A 137 -8.83 -2.56 -18.57
C PHE A 137 -9.00 -4.09 -18.50
N LEU A 138 -8.47 -4.73 -17.44
CA LEU A 138 -8.59 -6.17 -17.24
C LEU A 138 -10.04 -6.60 -17.13
N TRP A 139 -10.89 -5.84 -16.44
CA TRP A 139 -12.32 -6.09 -16.34
C TRP A 139 -12.97 -6.19 -17.72
N GLY A 140 -12.63 -5.27 -18.64
CA GLY A 140 -13.07 -5.28 -20.03
C GLY A 140 -12.73 -6.57 -20.78
N LEU A 141 -11.61 -7.22 -20.44
CA LEU A 141 -11.12 -8.45 -21.08
C LEU A 141 -11.68 -9.75 -20.45
N LEU A 142 -12.23 -9.69 -19.25
CA LEU A 142 -12.74 -10.86 -18.56
C LEU A 142 -14.08 -11.32 -19.13
N ARG A 143 -14.22 -12.64 -19.32
CA ARG A 143 -15.50 -13.26 -19.67
C ARG A 143 -16.51 -13.16 -18.51
N GLN A 144 -17.79 -13.26 -18.82
CA GLN A 144 -18.87 -13.13 -17.83
C GLN A 144 -18.74 -14.04 -16.59
N PRO A 145 -18.38 -15.34 -16.72
CA PRO A 145 -18.20 -16.20 -15.54
C PRO A 145 -17.09 -15.69 -14.60
N SER A 146 -16.00 -15.16 -15.16
CA SER A 146 -14.89 -14.59 -14.39
C SER A 146 -15.31 -13.31 -13.66
N ARG A 147 -16.12 -12.46 -14.29
CA ARG A 147 -16.68 -11.25 -13.67
C ARG A 147 -17.61 -11.59 -12.50
N ILE A 148 -18.51 -12.56 -12.69
CA ILE A 148 -19.40 -13.05 -11.62
C ILE A 148 -18.58 -13.60 -10.45
N PHE A 149 -17.53 -14.39 -10.73
CA PHE A 149 -16.63 -14.89 -9.70
C PHE A 149 -15.93 -13.76 -8.93
N LEU A 150 -15.46 -12.71 -9.61
CA LEU A 150 -14.80 -11.58 -8.96
C LEU A 150 -15.75 -10.70 -8.14
N LEU A 151 -17.02 -10.58 -8.56
CA LEU A 151 -18.06 -9.90 -7.77
C LEU A 151 -18.42 -10.68 -6.50
N SER A 152 -18.18 -12.00 -6.48
CA SER A 152 -18.36 -12.82 -5.30
C SER A 152 -17.22 -12.63 -4.29
N ARG A 153 -17.52 -12.73 -2.98
CA ARG A 153 -16.48 -12.71 -1.93
C ARG A 153 -15.49 -13.88 -2.04
N ALA A 154 -15.85 -14.96 -2.74
CA ALA A 154 -14.94 -16.07 -3.02
C ALA A 154 -13.77 -15.66 -3.95
N GLY A 155 -13.91 -14.54 -4.67
CA GLY A 155 -12.84 -13.94 -5.46
C GLY A 155 -11.74 -13.27 -4.62
N GLY A 156 -12.01 -12.96 -3.35
CA GLY A 156 -11.17 -12.12 -2.51
C GLY A 156 -11.82 -10.76 -2.29
N GLU A 157 -11.87 -10.33 -1.03
CA GLU A 157 -12.74 -9.24 -0.62
C GLU A 157 -12.35 -7.89 -1.27
N ILE A 158 -11.05 -7.58 -1.40
CA ILE A 158 -10.60 -6.34 -2.05
C ILE A 158 -10.89 -6.34 -3.54
N SER A 159 -10.74 -7.48 -4.22
CA SER A 159 -11.10 -7.58 -5.64
C SER A 159 -12.60 -7.45 -5.87
N ALA A 160 -13.43 -7.94 -4.94
CA ALA A 160 -14.87 -7.77 -5.02
C ALA A 160 -15.26 -6.29 -4.89
N VAL A 161 -14.66 -5.57 -3.95
CA VAL A 161 -14.84 -4.11 -3.82
C VAL A 161 -14.44 -3.39 -5.12
N ALA A 162 -13.25 -3.68 -5.66
CA ALA A 162 -12.80 -3.05 -6.90
C ALA A 162 -13.71 -3.40 -8.09
N ALA A 163 -14.25 -4.62 -8.15
CA ALA A 163 -15.22 -5.01 -9.18
C ALA A 163 -16.54 -4.23 -9.03
N LEU A 164 -17.08 -4.11 -7.81
CA LEU A 164 -18.29 -3.34 -7.52
C LEU A 164 -18.13 -1.86 -7.90
N GLU A 165 -16.98 -1.27 -7.58
CA GLU A 165 -16.61 0.09 -8.00
C GLU A 165 -16.72 0.27 -9.52
N LEU A 166 -16.17 -0.67 -10.30
CA LEU A 166 -16.16 -0.58 -11.77
C LEU A 166 -17.54 -0.70 -12.41
N VAL A 167 -18.47 -1.42 -11.77
CA VAL A 167 -19.84 -1.58 -12.28
C VAL A 167 -20.82 -0.59 -11.67
N ASN A 168 -20.34 0.40 -10.91
CA ASN A 168 -21.15 1.39 -10.20
C ASN A 168 -22.26 0.75 -9.34
N LEU A 169 -21.96 -0.40 -8.73
CA LEU A 169 -22.85 -1.01 -7.75
C LEU A 169 -22.47 -0.52 -6.35
N ASP A 170 -23.48 -0.27 -5.53
CA ASP A 170 -23.28 0.18 -4.16
C ASP A 170 -22.46 -0.83 -3.36
N TYR A 171 -21.41 -0.34 -2.72
CA TYR A 171 -20.60 -1.08 -1.77
C TYR A 171 -20.31 -0.19 -0.57
N ASN A 172 -20.12 -0.80 0.59
CA ASN A 172 -19.81 -0.05 1.80
C ASN A 172 -18.34 0.40 1.77
N ILE A 173 -18.13 1.71 1.58
CA ILE A 173 -16.79 2.34 1.55
C ILE A 173 -16.00 2.09 2.83
N LEU A 174 -16.66 2.04 4.00
CA LEU A 174 -15.98 1.67 5.24
C LEU A 174 -15.40 0.27 5.18
N TYR A 175 -16.20 -0.68 4.70
CA TYR A 175 -15.82 -2.08 4.66
C TYR A 175 -14.60 -2.23 3.75
N ALA A 176 -14.63 -1.56 2.59
CA ALA A 176 -13.50 -1.47 1.67
C ALA A 176 -12.24 -0.87 2.32
N TRP A 177 -12.38 0.26 3.01
CA TRP A 177 -11.28 0.94 3.68
C TRP A 177 -10.69 0.10 4.82
N MET A 178 -11.52 -0.42 5.73
CA MET A 178 -11.10 -1.30 6.82
C MET A 178 -10.40 -2.55 6.30
N LEU A 179 -10.95 -3.15 5.26
CA LEU A 179 -10.38 -4.32 4.64
C LEU A 179 -9.00 -4.02 4.06
N ALA A 180 -8.83 -2.85 3.44
CA ALA A 180 -7.52 -2.43 2.93
C ALA A 180 -6.50 -2.22 4.06
N ILE A 181 -6.92 -1.74 5.25
CA ILE A 181 -6.05 -1.68 6.45
C ILE A 181 -5.70 -3.08 6.94
N ASN A 182 -6.70 -3.94 7.14
CA ASN A 182 -6.52 -5.31 7.62
C ASN A 182 -5.60 -6.13 6.73
N THR A 183 -5.75 -5.98 5.41
CA THR A 183 -5.00 -6.75 4.42
C THR A 183 -3.68 -6.11 4.03
N GLY A 184 -3.30 -4.97 4.64
CA GLY A 184 -2.03 -4.30 4.37
C GLY A 184 -1.92 -3.81 2.92
N CYS A 185 -2.98 -3.21 2.36
CA CYS A 185 -3.04 -2.70 0.98
C CYS A 185 -2.86 -1.17 0.95
N PRO A 186 -1.64 -0.63 1.13
CA PRO A 186 -1.45 0.79 1.36
C PRO A 186 -1.79 1.67 0.14
N LEU A 187 -1.63 1.16 -1.09
CA LEU A 187 -1.99 1.92 -2.29
C LEU A 187 -3.51 2.09 -2.45
N VAL A 188 -4.29 1.09 -2.04
CA VAL A 188 -5.76 1.18 -1.97
C VAL A 188 -6.17 2.20 -0.92
N LEU A 189 -5.56 2.13 0.27
CA LEU A 189 -5.80 3.12 1.32
C LEU A 189 -5.47 4.52 0.86
N LYS A 190 -4.34 4.73 0.19
CA LYS A 190 -3.93 6.03 -0.34
C LYS A 190 -4.96 6.63 -1.32
N GLN A 191 -5.72 5.80 -2.03
CA GLN A 191 -6.80 6.27 -2.91
C GLN A 191 -8.01 6.73 -2.11
N TYR A 192 -8.47 5.92 -1.15
CA TYR A 192 -9.59 6.29 -0.28
C TYR A 192 -9.29 7.50 0.59
N HIS A 193 -8.06 7.55 1.11
CA HIS A 193 -7.47 8.67 1.83
C HIS A 193 -7.69 10.00 1.11
N LYS A 194 -7.35 10.09 -0.19
CA LYS A 194 -7.52 11.31 -1.00
C LYS A 194 -8.98 11.58 -1.39
N LYS A 195 -9.76 10.53 -1.61
CA LYS A 195 -11.13 10.65 -2.12
C LYS A 195 -12.12 11.10 -1.05
N TYR A 196 -11.90 10.70 0.20
CA TYR A 196 -12.89 10.86 1.28
C TYR A 196 -12.41 11.74 2.44
N SER A 197 -11.19 12.28 2.39
CA SER A 197 -10.62 13.13 3.46
C SER A 197 -10.69 12.47 4.83
N ILE A 198 -10.20 11.23 4.90
CA ILE A 198 -10.19 10.38 6.10
C ILE A 198 -8.77 10.15 6.63
N GLU A 199 -7.89 11.15 6.49
CA GLU A 199 -6.47 11.08 6.79
C GLU A 199 -6.20 10.74 8.26
N VAL A 200 -6.80 11.50 9.17
CA VAL A 200 -6.66 11.29 10.62
C VAL A 200 -7.18 9.92 11.03
N MET A 201 -8.34 9.52 10.50
CA MET A 201 -8.93 8.21 10.79
C MET A 201 -8.03 7.07 10.32
N THR A 202 -7.44 7.21 9.13
CA THR A 202 -6.53 6.22 8.54
C THR A 202 -5.27 6.11 9.40
N PHE A 203 -4.72 7.24 9.84
CA PHE A 203 -3.57 7.28 10.75
C PHE A 203 -3.88 6.55 12.06
N LEU A 204 -4.95 6.91 12.75
CA LEU A 204 -5.33 6.30 14.03
C LEU A 204 -5.57 4.79 13.91
N LEU A 205 -6.21 4.32 12.85
CA LEU A 205 -6.39 2.89 12.64
C LEU A 205 -5.08 2.16 12.33
N ILE A 206 -4.19 2.76 11.54
CA ILE A 206 -2.86 2.17 11.28
C ILE A 206 -2.12 1.95 12.61
N ILE A 207 -2.17 2.93 13.52
CA ILE A 207 -1.53 2.82 14.84
C ILE A 207 -2.17 1.71 15.65
N LYS A 208 -3.49 1.76 15.79
CA LYS A 208 -4.26 0.81 16.59
C LYS A 208 -4.09 -0.64 16.12
N MET A 209 -4.06 -0.84 14.80
CA MET A 209 -3.90 -2.15 14.18
C MET A 209 -2.43 -2.58 14.03
N LYS A 210 -1.49 -1.74 14.48
CA LYS A 210 -0.04 -1.98 14.41
C LYS A 210 0.48 -2.22 13.00
N GLN A 211 -0.18 -1.65 12.00
CA GLN A 211 0.16 -1.80 10.57
C GLN A 211 1.14 -0.68 10.12
N TYR A 212 2.17 -0.41 10.94
CA TYR A 212 3.01 0.79 10.83
C TYR A 212 3.72 0.95 9.48
N HIS A 213 3.99 -0.15 8.78
CA HIS A 213 4.59 -0.14 7.44
C HIS A 213 3.76 0.65 6.41
N MET A 214 2.44 0.75 6.63
CA MET A 214 1.57 1.51 5.74
C MET A 214 1.79 3.03 5.85
N LEU A 215 2.37 3.53 6.95
CA LEU A 215 2.64 4.95 7.14
C LEU A 215 3.55 5.51 6.04
N ASP A 216 4.49 4.71 5.55
CA ASP A 216 5.46 5.13 4.53
C ASP A 216 4.86 5.30 3.13
N VAL A 217 3.82 4.53 2.85
CA VAL A 217 3.21 4.50 1.52
C VAL A 217 1.96 5.38 1.46
N VAL A 218 1.12 5.34 2.50
CA VAL A 218 -0.15 6.09 2.58
C VAL A 218 0.11 7.60 2.69
N PHE A 219 0.99 8.00 3.60
CA PHE A 219 1.34 9.39 3.88
C PHE A 219 2.69 9.73 3.24
N ASP A 220 2.70 10.08 1.95
CA ASP A 220 3.95 10.40 1.23
C ASP A 220 4.58 11.74 1.66
N ALA A 221 5.72 12.10 1.07
CA ALA A 221 6.56 13.24 1.47
C ALA A 221 5.90 14.63 1.41
N ASN A 222 4.64 14.73 0.96
CA ASN A 222 3.90 15.99 0.95
C ASN A 222 3.36 16.38 2.33
N TYR A 223 3.42 15.48 3.32
CA TYR A 223 3.18 15.86 4.71
C TYR A 223 4.44 16.56 5.25
N PRO A 224 4.31 17.74 5.88
CA PRO A 224 5.47 18.48 6.37
C PRO A 224 6.14 17.70 7.50
N LEU A 225 7.17 16.94 7.15
CA LEU A 225 8.00 16.15 8.08
C LEU A 225 8.98 17.03 8.86
N GLU A 226 9.12 18.31 8.50
CA GLU A 226 10.04 19.28 9.09
C GLU A 226 9.41 20.09 10.24
N TYR A 227 8.42 19.55 10.94
CA TYR A 227 7.93 20.17 12.17
C TYR A 227 8.67 19.59 13.37
N ASN A 228 9.70 20.30 13.83
CA ASN A 228 10.37 20.07 15.10
C ASN A 228 9.47 20.51 16.25
N PHE A 229 8.50 19.67 16.62
CA PHE A 229 7.88 19.80 17.94
C PHE A 229 8.85 19.25 18.98
N THR A 230 9.11 20.03 20.03
CA THR A 230 9.69 19.48 21.25
C THR A 230 8.63 18.61 21.92
N LYS A 231 9.02 17.62 22.74
CA LYS A 231 8.08 16.78 23.51
C LYS A 231 7.09 17.61 24.35
N GLU A 232 7.43 18.87 24.63
CA GLU A 232 6.68 19.82 25.45
C GLU A 232 5.56 20.53 24.68
N ASP A 233 5.66 20.60 23.35
CA ASP A 233 4.67 21.26 22.48
C ASP A 233 3.48 20.34 22.13
N ILE A 234 3.52 19.09 22.61
CA ILE A 234 2.57 18.04 22.26
C ILE A 234 1.74 17.70 23.50
N ASN A 235 0.59 18.36 23.66
CA ASN A 235 -0.38 18.05 24.70
C ASN A 235 -1.30 16.87 24.28
N PHE A 236 -0.71 15.75 23.88
CA PHE A 236 -1.47 14.53 23.57
C PHE A 236 -1.82 13.76 24.84
N ASP A 237 -2.95 13.08 24.81
CA ASP A 237 -3.27 12.04 25.78
C ASP A 237 -2.16 10.98 25.86
N SER A 238 -1.91 10.51 27.08
CA SER A 238 -0.93 9.49 27.42
C SER A 238 -1.05 8.22 26.58
N GLU A 239 -2.26 7.82 26.18
CA GLU A 239 -2.50 6.57 25.45
C GLU A 239 -1.97 6.61 24.00
N LEU A 240 -2.29 7.66 23.22
CA LEU A 240 -1.78 7.78 21.85
C LEU A 240 -0.26 7.95 21.82
N LEU A 241 0.28 8.75 22.75
CA LEU A 241 1.73 8.91 22.91
C LEU A 241 2.40 7.60 23.28
N GLN A 242 1.78 6.80 24.15
CA GLN A 242 2.26 5.48 24.50
C GLN A 242 2.27 4.57 23.27
N GLN A 243 1.17 4.51 22.51
CA GLN A 243 1.08 3.69 21.29
C GLN A 243 2.12 4.09 20.23
N ILE A 244 2.40 5.39 20.06
CA ILE A 244 3.47 5.85 19.17
C ILE A 244 4.86 5.51 19.73
N SER A 245 5.05 5.64 21.04
CA SER A 245 6.32 5.29 21.70
C SER A 245 6.65 3.80 21.58
N GLU A 246 5.63 2.94 21.60
CA GLU A 246 5.73 1.49 21.38
C GLU A 246 6.02 1.09 19.93
N MET A 247 5.93 2.02 18.97
CA MET A 247 6.26 1.72 17.57
C MET A 247 7.73 1.35 17.40
N PRO A 248 8.05 0.49 16.40
CA PRO A 248 9.42 0.30 15.95
C PRO A 248 10.08 1.63 15.62
N GLU A 249 11.35 1.78 16.01
CA GLU A 249 12.12 3.03 15.92
C GLU A 249 12.03 3.69 14.53
N ARG A 250 12.07 2.88 13.47
CA ARG A 250 12.02 3.36 12.08
C ARG A 250 10.73 4.11 11.71
N TYR A 251 9.60 3.79 12.35
CA TYR A 251 8.31 4.45 12.07
C TYR A 251 7.98 5.53 13.07
N ARG A 252 8.60 5.50 14.25
CA ARG A 252 8.24 6.34 15.40
C ARG A 252 8.33 7.83 15.07
N THR A 253 9.42 8.26 14.42
CA THR A 253 9.61 9.66 14.01
C THR A 253 8.48 10.14 13.11
N LYS A 254 8.10 9.31 12.11
CA LYS A 254 7.00 9.63 11.21
C LYS A 254 5.65 9.61 11.92
N GLY A 255 5.46 8.66 12.83
CA GLY A 255 4.27 8.57 13.69
C GLY A 255 4.08 9.85 14.51
N PHE A 256 5.13 10.34 15.16
CA PHE A 256 5.09 11.62 15.88
C PHE A 256 4.82 12.81 14.96
N ALA A 257 5.53 12.93 13.84
CA ALA A 257 5.34 14.04 12.91
C ALA A 257 3.90 14.09 12.37
N LEU A 258 3.33 12.93 11.99
CA LEU A 258 1.95 12.83 11.52
C LEU A 258 0.95 13.15 12.63
N ALA A 259 1.15 12.64 13.85
CA ALA A 259 0.30 12.98 14.98
C ALA A 259 0.30 14.49 15.21
N SER A 260 1.46 15.10 15.38
CA SER A 260 1.58 16.55 15.57
C SER A 260 0.86 17.34 14.49
N TRP A 261 1.06 16.97 13.21
CA TRP A 261 0.41 17.65 12.09
C TRP A 261 -1.11 17.51 12.10
N PHE A 262 -1.62 16.28 12.23
CA PHE A 262 -3.06 16.01 12.21
C PHE A 262 -3.75 16.76 13.35
N PHE A 263 -3.26 16.63 14.56
CA PHE A 263 -3.95 17.20 15.72
C PHE A 263 -3.77 18.71 15.88
N ALA A 264 -2.73 19.30 15.31
CA ALA A 264 -2.62 20.77 15.23
C ALA A 264 -3.67 21.38 14.29
N THR A 265 -4.17 20.62 13.32
CA THR A 265 -5.05 21.12 12.24
C THR A 265 -6.46 20.54 12.29
N ILE A 266 -6.74 19.61 13.20
CA ILE A 266 -7.99 18.87 13.19
C ILE A 266 -9.16 19.68 13.74
N ASN A 267 -10.27 19.68 12.99
CA ASN A 267 -11.58 20.00 13.57
C ASN A 267 -12.18 18.71 14.16
N VAL A 268 -12.16 18.60 15.49
CA VAL A 268 -12.59 17.40 16.22
C VAL A 268 -14.06 17.11 15.98
N GLU A 269 -14.93 18.12 16.06
CA GLU A 269 -16.37 17.92 15.87
C GLU A 269 -16.69 17.44 14.46
N GLN A 270 -16.08 18.07 13.44
CA GLN A 270 -16.24 17.65 12.06
C GLN A 270 -15.72 16.23 11.85
N THR A 271 -14.57 15.88 12.42
CA THR A 271 -13.99 14.54 12.28
C THR A 271 -14.85 13.49 13.00
N VAL A 272 -15.36 13.78 14.20
CA VAL A 272 -16.30 12.88 14.90
C VAL A 272 -17.57 12.67 14.09
N ARG A 273 -18.12 13.73 13.47
CA ARG A 273 -19.28 13.61 12.57
C ARG A 273 -18.94 12.77 11.35
N THR A 274 -17.78 12.98 10.72
CA THR A 274 -17.31 12.14 9.62
C THR A 274 -17.16 10.69 10.05
N ILE A 275 -16.61 10.41 11.24
CA ILE A 275 -16.54 9.06 11.82
C ILE A 275 -17.96 8.50 12.03
N GLU A 276 -18.92 9.28 12.50
CA GLU A 276 -20.31 8.83 12.69
C GLU A 276 -21.04 8.54 11.40
N THR A 277 -20.90 9.41 10.41
CA THR A 277 -21.50 9.27 9.09
C THR A 277 -20.88 8.10 8.35
N LEU A 278 -19.55 8.00 8.38
CA LEU A 278 -18.86 6.91 7.71
C LEU A 278 -19.13 5.63 8.45
N CYS A 279 -18.75 5.51 9.73
CA CYS A 279 -18.67 4.25 10.48
C CYS A 279 -19.99 3.78 11.09
N GLY A 280 -20.99 4.66 11.17
CA GLY A 280 -22.21 4.43 11.93
C GLY A 280 -21.99 4.55 13.45
N PRO A 281 -23.06 4.73 14.24
CA PRO A 281 -22.97 4.98 15.68
C PRO A 281 -22.54 3.76 16.51
N ASN A 282 -22.76 2.54 16.01
CA ASN A 282 -22.56 1.29 16.76
C ASN A 282 -21.24 0.59 16.48
N TRP A 283 -20.37 1.15 15.65
CA TRP A 283 -19.11 0.51 15.33
C TRP A 283 -18.13 0.68 16.49
N THR A 284 -17.72 -0.42 17.13
CA THR A 284 -16.81 -0.41 18.30
C THR A 284 -15.53 0.38 18.02
N ALA A 285 -14.95 0.22 16.83
CA ALA A 285 -13.79 1.02 16.45
C ALA A 285 -14.11 2.48 16.14
N ALA A 286 -15.35 2.86 15.78
CA ALA A 286 -15.76 4.27 15.74
C ALA A 286 -15.77 4.84 17.14
N VAL A 287 -16.31 4.09 18.11
CA VAL A 287 -16.32 4.50 19.52
C VAL A 287 -14.90 4.67 20.02
N ASP A 288 -14.02 3.70 19.78
CA ASP A 288 -12.63 3.79 20.21
C ASP A 288 -11.86 4.91 19.49
N LEU A 289 -12.10 5.11 18.18
CA LEU A 289 -11.51 6.23 17.44
C LEU A 289 -12.02 7.58 17.94
N LYS A 290 -13.31 7.68 18.29
CA LYS A 290 -13.87 8.88 18.93
C LYS A 290 -13.27 9.10 20.30
N VAL A 291 -13.07 8.06 21.09
CA VAL A 291 -12.45 8.14 22.42
C VAL A 291 -11.02 8.65 22.26
N LEU A 292 -10.21 8.01 21.40
CA LEU A 292 -8.84 8.43 21.10
C LEU A 292 -8.78 9.86 20.56
N LEU A 293 -9.72 10.24 19.68
CA LEU A 293 -9.74 11.59 19.11
C LEU A 293 -10.14 12.64 20.14
N LYS A 294 -11.20 12.38 20.91
CA LYS A 294 -11.68 13.29 21.96
C LYS A 294 -10.68 13.39 23.11
N SER A 295 -9.93 12.32 23.41
CA SER A 295 -8.92 12.34 24.46
C SER A 295 -7.67 13.08 24.00
N ALA A 296 -7.24 12.88 22.76
CA ALA A 296 -6.08 13.56 22.18
C ALA A 296 -6.24 15.08 21.98
N THR A 297 -7.46 15.62 22.08
CA THR A 297 -7.74 17.06 21.92
C THR A 297 -8.35 17.73 23.15
N LYS A 298 -8.44 17.04 24.28
CA LYS A 298 -8.91 17.64 25.54
C LYS A 298 -7.80 18.48 26.15
N ASN A 299 -7.96 19.81 26.04
CA ASN A 299 -7.46 20.77 27.02
C ASN A 299 -8.50 20.93 28.13
#